data_AF-A0A859IJK5-F1
#
_entry.id   AF-A0A859IJK5-F1
#
_cell.length_a   1.000
_cell.length_b   1.000
_cell.length_c   1.000
_cell.angle_alpha   90.00
_cell.angle_beta   90.00
_cell.angle_gamma   90.00
#
_symmetry.space_group_name_H-M   'P 1'
#
loop_
_entity.id
_entity.type
_entity.pdbx_description
1 polymer ?
#
loop_
_entity_poly.entity_id
_entity_poly.type
_entity_poly.pdbx_seq_one_letter_code
_entity_poly.pdbx_strand_id
1 'polypeptide(L)' 'MLNDQYGQPEKLKLSVVKNSLSDFDKERIKQAVLESVSRKTDYPPDELAKLTCKAIYLIDSYGN' A
#
# COMPACT_ATOMS: atom_id res chain seq x y z
N MET A 1 27.94 11.17 -18.03
CA MET A 1 27.37 12.06 -17.00
C MET A 1 27.42 11.28 -15.69
N LEU A 2 28.25 11.72 -14.75
CA LEU A 2 28.56 11.02 -13.49
C LEU A 2 27.94 11.83 -12.33
N ASN A 3 27.08 11.16 -11.58
CA ASN A 3 26.32 11.58 -10.40
C ASN A 3 26.93 12.74 -9.57
N ASP A 4 26.14 13.80 -9.36
CA ASP A 4 26.52 15.09 -8.74
C ASP A 4 26.67 15.05 -7.20
N GLN A 5 26.76 13.86 -6.59
CA GLN A 5 26.75 13.67 -5.13
C GLN A 5 28.15 13.72 -4.48
N TYR A 6 29.08 14.53 -4.99
CA TYR A 6 30.46 14.63 -4.49
C TYR A 6 30.64 15.51 -3.23
N GLY A 7 29.59 15.69 -2.43
CA GLY A 7 29.56 16.73 -1.38
C GLY A 7 29.79 16.26 0.05
N GLN A 8 28.79 15.63 0.68
CA GLN A 8 28.78 15.36 2.12
C GLN A 8 27.83 14.19 2.45
N PRO A 9 28.27 12.93 2.43
CA PRO A 9 27.42 11.79 2.81
C PRO A 9 26.98 11.82 4.29
N GLU A 10 27.65 12.60 5.15
CA GLU A 10 27.34 12.73 6.59
C GLU A 10 25.96 13.34 6.91
N LYS A 11 25.27 13.93 5.92
CA LYS A 11 23.92 14.50 6.09
C LYS A 11 22.78 13.62 5.60
N LEU A 12 23.08 12.43 5.07
CA LEU A 12 22.05 11.48 4.66
C LEU A 12 21.45 10.80 5.89
N LYS A 13 20.31 11.32 6.36
CA LYS A 13 19.53 10.68 7.41
C LYS A 13 18.58 9.66 6.77
N LEU A 14 18.88 8.38 6.94
CA LEU A 14 17.99 7.30 6.51
C LEU A 14 16.73 7.31 7.39
N SER A 15 15.62 7.83 6.88
CA SER A 15 14.32 7.78 7.55
C SER A 15 13.59 6.50 7.15
N VAL A 16 13.79 5.42 7.90
CA VAL A 16 12.97 4.22 7.76
C VAL A 16 11.62 4.50 8.40
N VAL A 17 10.61 4.79 7.58
CA VAL A 17 9.24 4.93 8.05
C VAL A 17 8.67 3.52 8.22
N LYS A 18 8.67 3.04 9.47
CA LYS A 18 8.05 1.76 9.82
C LYS A 18 6.53 1.90 9.67
N ASN A 19 5.88 0.87 9.13
CA ASN A 19 4.43 0.81 8.94
C ASN A 19 3.83 1.84 7.94
N SER A 20 4.64 2.43 7.05
CA SER A 20 4.09 3.18 5.91
C SER A 20 4.13 2.32 4.66
N LEU A 21 3.00 2.25 3.96
CA LEU A 21 2.97 1.81 2.58
C LEU A 21 3.10 3.04 1.69
N SER A 22 3.91 2.93 0.63
CA SER A 22 3.87 3.95 -0.42
C SER A 22 2.52 3.92 -1.12
N ASP A 23 2.11 5.00 -1.77
CA ASP A 23 0.85 5.02 -2.53
C ASP A 23 0.82 3.92 -3.60
N PHE A 24 1.97 3.64 -4.21
CA PHE A 24 2.13 2.55 -5.16
C PHE A 24 1.91 1.16 -4.53
N ASP A 25 2.44 0.93 -3.33
CA ASP A 25 2.21 -0.33 -2.61
C ASP A 25 0.73 -0.47 -2.21
N LYS A 26 0.09 0.63 -1.78
CA LYS A 26 -1.35 0.65 -1.46
C LYS A 26 -2.18 0.26 -2.68
N GLU A 27 -1.91 0.86 -3.84
CA GLU A 27 -2.63 0.54 -5.08
C GLU A 27 -2.47 -0.92 -5.47
N ARG A 28 -1.25 -1.48 -5.40
CA ARG A 28 -1.01 -2.89 -5.71
C ARG A 28 -1.76 -3.83 -4.77
N ILE A 29 -1.78 -3.53 -3.47
CA ILE A 29 -2.51 -4.34 -2.49
C ILE A 29 -4.02 -4.25 -2.75
N LYS A 30 -4.57 -3.06 -3.05
CA LYS A 30 -5.99 -2.90 -3.41
C LYS A 30 -6.36 -3.74 -4.64
N GLN A 31 -5.54 -3.71 -5.69
CA GLN A 31 -5.76 -4.53 -6.88
C GLN A 31 -5.79 -6.03 -6.54
N ALA A 32 -4.82 -6.52 -5.76
CA ALA A 32 -4.77 -7.91 -5.34
C ALA A 32 -6.00 -8.32 -4.50
N VAL A 33 -6.47 -7.45 -3.60
CA VAL A 33 -7.70 -7.68 -2.82
C VAL A 33 -8.91 -7.80 -3.76
N LEU A 34 -9.09 -6.86 -4.69
CA LEU A 34 -10.20 -6.88 -5.64
C LEU A 34 -10.18 -8.11 -6.55
N GLU A 35 -9.01 -8.52 -7.02
CA GLU A 35 -8.85 -9.75 -7.81
C GLU A 35 -9.15 -11.01 -6.98
N SER A 36 -8.78 -11.04 -5.70
CA SER A 36 -9.10 -12.18 -4.84
C SER A 36 -10.60 -12.31 -4.58
N VAL A 37 -11.29 -11.17 -4.44
CA VAL A 37 -12.74 -11.07 -4.21
C VAL A 37 -13.52 -11.48 -5.46
N SER A 38 -13.06 -11.08 -6.65
CA SER A 38 -13.72 -11.45 -7.91
C SER A 38 -13.67 -12.96 -8.20
N ARG A 39 -12.69 -13.67 -7.62
CA ARG A 39 -12.49 -15.12 -7.80
C ARG A 39 -13.19 -15.99 -6.75
N LYS A 40 -13.67 -15.43 -5.63
CA LYS A 40 -14.30 -16.19 -4.52
C LYS A 40 -15.71 -15.67 -4.24
N THR A 41 -16.71 -16.48 -4.59
CA THR A 41 -18.14 -16.11 -4.57
C THR A 41 -18.94 -16.75 -3.44
N ASP A 42 -18.28 -17.35 -2.44
CA ASP A 42 -18.97 -18.10 -1.37
C ASP A 42 -19.59 -17.19 -0.29
N TYR A 43 -19.44 -15.87 -0.43
CA TYR A 43 -20.01 -14.89 0.48
C TYR A 43 -21.27 -14.24 -0.11
N PRO A 44 -22.26 -13.88 0.74
CA PRO A 44 -23.33 -12.99 0.35
C PRO A 44 -22.78 -11.69 -0.26
N PRO A 45 -23.37 -11.16 -1.35
CA PRO A 45 -22.84 -9.97 -2.03
C PRO A 45 -22.70 -8.74 -1.11
N ASP A 46 -23.62 -8.57 -0.15
CA ASP A 46 -23.59 -7.44 0.78
C ASP A 46 -22.45 -7.57 1.80
N GLU A 47 -22.18 -8.79 2.28
CA GLU A 47 -21.08 -9.08 3.19
C GLU A 47 -19.74 -8.94 2.49
N LEU A 48 -19.64 -9.46 1.26
CA LEU A 48 -18.45 -9.32 0.42
C LEU A 48 -18.12 -7.84 0.16
N ALA A 49 -19.13 -7.03 -0.16
CA ALA A 49 -18.95 -5.59 -0.35
C ALA A 49 -18.46 -4.90 0.94
N LYS A 50 -19.10 -5.19 2.10
CA LYS A 50 -18.70 -4.61 3.40
C LYS A 50 -17.26 -4.97 3.76
N LEU A 51 -16.86 -6.23 3.60
CA LEU A 51 -15.51 -6.70 3.90
C LEU A 51 -14.47 -6.07 2.97
N THR A 52 -14.79 -5.97 1.68
CA THR A 52 -13.91 -5.35 0.68
C THR A 52 -13.70 -3.86 0.97
N CYS A 53 -14.76 -3.11 1.27
CA CYS A 53 -14.65 -1.71 1.65
C CYS A 53 -13.82 -1.51 2.93
N LYS A 54 -14.01 -2.36 3.95
CA LYS A 54 -13.19 -2.34 5.17
C LYS A 54 -11.71 -2.60 4.87
N ALA A 55 -11.41 -3.56 4.01
CA ALA A 55 -10.04 -3.86 3.61
C ALA A 55 -9.38 -2.68 2.89
N ILE A 56 -10.08 -2.04 1.94
CA ILE A 56 -9.58 -0.85 1.23
C ILE A 56 -9.32 0.30 2.21
N TYR A 57 -10.25 0.57 3.13
CA TYR A 57 -10.08 1.60 4.16
C TYR A 57 -8.85 1.34 5.04
N LEU A 58 -8.64 0.08 5.46
CA LEU A 58 -7.47 -0.30 6.23
C LEU A 58 -6.17 -0.06 5.45
N ILE A 59 -6.13 -0.39 4.16
CA ILE A 59 -4.96 -0.13 3.30
C ILE A 59 -4.67 1.37 3.22
N ASP A 60 -5.70 2.19 3.07
CA ASP A 60 -5.57 3.65 3.02
C ASP A 60 -5.08 4.27 4.33
N SER A 61 -5.33 3.60 5.46
CA SER A 61 -4.87 4.06 6.78
C SER A 61 -3.37 3.89 7.02
N TYR A 62 -2.65 3.11 6.21
CA TYR A 62 -1.19 2.96 6.35
C TYR A 62 -0.46 4.20 5.86
N GLY A 63 0.51 4.69 6.65
CA GLY A 63 1.33 5.84 6.26
C GLY A 63 0.66 7.21 6.39
N ASN A 64 -0.37 7.33 7.26
CA ASN A 64 -0.81 8.61 7.83
C ASN A 64 -0.20 8.82 9.22
#